data_AF-A0A954CI54-F1
#
_entry.id   AF-A0A954CI54-F1
#
_cell.length_a   1.000
_cell.length_b   1.000
_cell.length_c   1.000
_cell.angle_alpha   90.00
_cell.angle_beta   90.00
_cell.angle_gamma   90.00
#
_symmetry.space_group_name_H-M   'P 1'
#
loop_
_entity.id
_entity.type
_entity.pdbx_description
1 polymer ?
#
loop_
_entity_poly.entity_id
_entity_poly.type
_entity_poly.pdbx_seq_one_letter_code
_entity_poly.pdbx_strand_id
1 'polypeptide(L)'
;MFQREHSPEALLSRPVPERYRLAGALVKRALAMLEKPAGDRERSVTLLGAVKSQLDDPTDIETLDDAVERCVDALTADPQCVPALIKAGHALIQYAYVEDWVYHPRPLRDARKLLDRALELEPGNEFALEGLIRCELFARRFEPAGDYLNDIKNNGALTYVHAFGRGLWFALHQNWKVAEDWFNQAAKATEDPERRGAALVNLGL
;
A
#
# COMPACT_ATOMS: atom_id res chain seq x y z
N MET A 1 -21.32 -2.58 20.78
CA MET A 1 -21.39 -1.16 20.36
C MET A 1 -20.24 -0.77 19.43
N PHE A 2 -19.04 -1.34 19.59
CA PHE A 2 -17.81 -0.99 18.85
C PHE A 2 -17.73 -1.33 17.35
N GLN A 3 -18.54 -2.26 16.80
CA GLN A 3 -18.45 -2.61 15.36
C GLN A 3 -19.01 -1.54 14.42
N ARG A 4 -19.86 -0.60 14.90
CA ARG A 4 -20.46 0.43 14.03
C ARG A 4 -19.47 1.53 13.64
N GLU A 5 -18.51 1.85 14.50
CA GLU A 5 -17.55 2.95 14.28
C GLU A 5 -16.47 2.63 13.22
N HIS A 6 -16.25 1.33 12.96
CA HIS A 6 -15.33 0.85 11.94
C HIS A 6 -16.04 0.35 10.67
N SER A 7 -17.35 0.58 10.56
CA SER A 7 -18.09 0.30 9.32
C SER A 7 -17.58 1.20 8.19
N PRO A 8 -17.56 0.74 6.93
CA PRO A 8 -17.20 1.57 5.78
C PRO A 8 -17.99 2.88 5.72
N GLU A 9 -19.28 2.85 6.06
CA GLU A 9 -20.16 4.01 6.10
C GLU A 9 -19.75 5.01 7.18
N ALA A 10 -19.39 4.52 8.38
CA ALA A 10 -18.90 5.38 9.45
C ALA A 10 -17.55 6.00 9.08
N LEU A 11 -16.64 5.25 8.45
CA LEU A 11 -15.35 5.77 8.02
C LEU A 11 -15.45 6.80 6.89
N LEU A 12 -16.41 6.62 5.96
CA LEU A 12 -16.71 7.61 4.92
C LEU A 12 -17.30 8.90 5.46
N SER A 13 -17.96 8.84 6.62
CA SER A 13 -18.49 10.04 7.29
C SER A 13 -17.42 10.85 8.02
N ARG A 14 -16.25 10.26 8.30
CA ARG A 14 -15.11 10.96 8.89
C ARG A 14 -14.52 11.96 7.89
N PRO A 15 -13.93 13.07 8.35
CA PRO A 15 -13.19 13.95 7.47
C PRO A 15 -12.02 13.17 6.86
N VAL A 16 -11.79 13.40 5.57
CA VAL A 16 -10.61 12.86 4.88
C VAL A 16 -9.35 13.35 5.60
N PRO A 17 -8.34 12.47 5.82
CA PRO A 17 -7.08 12.84 6.46
C PRO A 17 -6.49 14.10 5.87
N GLU A 18 -6.01 15.00 6.74
CA GLU A 18 -5.53 16.32 6.34
C GLU A 18 -4.41 16.24 5.31
N ARG A 19 -3.46 15.33 5.49
CA ARG A 19 -2.32 15.18 4.57
C ARG A 19 -2.74 14.78 3.17
N TYR A 20 -3.65 13.82 3.05
CA TYR A 20 -4.23 13.49 1.75
C TYR A 20 -4.94 14.69 1.11
N ARG A 21 -5.61 15.53 1.93
CA ARG A 21 -6.26 16.75 1.44
C ARG A 21 -5.24 17.76 0.92
N LEU A 22 -4.14 17.97 1.65
CA LEU A 22 -3.05 18.86 1.28
C LEU A 22 -2.33 18.36 0.01
N ALA A 23 -2.07 17.06 -0.09
CA ALA A 23 -1.51 16.43 -1.28
C ALA A 23 -2.51 16.31 -2.45
N GLY A 24 -3.76 16.77 -2.30
CA GLY A 24 -4.84 16.49 -3.23
C GLY A 24 -4.57 16.94 -4.68
N ALA A 25 -3.79 17.99 -4.89
CA ALA A 25 -3.37 18.41 -6.23
C ALA A 25 -2.40 17.41 -6.88
N LEU A 26 -1.42 16.93 -6.11
CA LEU A 26 -0.46 15.90 -6.52
C LEU A 26 -1.16 14.58 -6.82
N VAL A 27 -2.07 14.14 -5.94
CA VAL A 27 -2.86 12.92 -6.14
C VAL A 27 -3.67 13.00 -7.44
N LYS A 28 -4.37 14.10 -7.67
CA LYS A 28 -5.13 14.30 -8.92
C LYS A 28 -4.22 14.24 -10.15
N ARG A 29 -3.03 14.84 -10.08
CA ARG A 29 -2.05 14.81 -11.17
C ARG A 29 -1.57 13.39 -11.44
N ALA A 30 -1.21 12.61 -10.41
CA ALA A 30 -0.82 11.21 -10.56
C ALA A 30 -1.93 10.36 -11.20
N LEU A 31 -3.17 10.48 -10.70
CA LEU A 31 -4.30 9.73 -11.24
C LEU A 31 -4.61 10.09 -12.70
N ALA A 32 -4.42 11.35 -13.09
CA ALA A 32 -4.59 11.80 -14.48
C ALA A 32 -3.55 11.20 -15.44
N MET A 33 -2.46 10.62 -14.94
CA MET A 33 -1.44 9.97 -15.78
C MET A 33 -1.82 8.52 -16.13
N LEU A 34 -2.75 7.88 -15.42
CA LEU A 34 -3.04 6.43 -15.56
C LEU A 34 -3.39 5.99 -17.00
N GLU A 35 -4.04 6.87 -17.75
CA GLU A 35 -4.50 6.62 -19.12
C GLU A 35 -3.49 7.08 -20.18
N LYS A 36 -2.37 7.68 -19.77
CA LYS A 36 -1.39 8.22 -20.70
C LYS A 36 -0.45 7.12 -21.23
N PRO A 37 0.06 7.28 -22.46
CA PRO A 37 1.08 6.38 -22.99
C PRO A 37 2.38 6.51 -22.20
N ALA A 38 3.27 5.53 -22.38
CA ALA A 38 4.63 5.57 -21.84
C ALA A 38 5.36 6.84 -22.29
N GLY A 39 6.27 7.30 -21.43
CA GLY A 39 7.08 8.50 -21.66
C GLY A 39 8.58 8.23 -21.51
N ASP A 40 9.25 9.16 -20.85
CA ASP A 40 10.69 9.12 -20.59
C ASP A 40 10.99 8.25 -19.35
N ARG A 41 11.15 6.95 -19.61
CA ARG A 41 11.39 5.94 -18.57
C ARG A 41 12.69 6.18 -17.83
N GLU A 42 13.76 6.61 -18.50
CA GLU A 42 15.06 6.86 -17.87
C GLU A 42 14.96 7.99 -16.86
N ARG A 43 14.38 9.12 -17.27
CA ARG A 43 14.13 10.24 -16.36
C ARG A 43 13.25 9.84 -15.18
N SER A 44 12.20 9.06 -15.43
CA SER A 44 11.30 8.57 -14.38
C SER A 44 12.06 7.74 -13.34
N VAL A 45 12.92 6.81 -13.77
CA VAL A 45 13.76 6.00 -12.88
C VAL A 45 14.75 6.88 -12.10
N THR A 46 15.37 7.89 -12.73
CA THR A 46 16.26 8.84 -12.03
C THR A 46 15.53 9.59 -10.92
N LEU A 47 14.32 10.08 -11.19
CA LEU A 47 13.50 10.79 -10.20
C LEU A 47 13.13 9.89 -9.01
N LEU A 48 12.89 8.61 -9.26
CA LEU A 48 12.60 7.63 -8.21
C LEU A 48 13.83 7.22 -7.39
N GLY A 49 15.05 7.35 -7.92
CA GLY A 49 16.26 6.95 -7.21
C GLY A 49 16.47 7.66 -5.86
N ALA A 50 15.84 8.82 -5.67
CA ALA A 50 15.85 9.58 -4.41
C ALA A 50 14.69 9.23 -3.45
N VAL A 51 13.71 8.44 -3.90
CA VAL A 51 12.58 8.03 -3.07
C VAL A 51 12.99 6.88 -2.18
N LYS A 52 13.00 7.11 -0.87
CA LYS A 52 13.19 6.04 0.11
C LYS A 52 12.22 4.91 -0.18
N SER A 53 12.73 3.70 -0.07
CA SER A 53 12.04 2.47 -0.42
C SER A 53 11.06 2.03 0.67
N GLN A 54 11.32 2.42 1.92
CA GLN A 54 10.42 2.22 3.04
C GLN A 54 9.43 3.40 3.20
N LEU A 55 8.15 3.12 2.95
CA LEU A 55 7.01 4.01 3.17
C LEU A 55 5.98 3.31 4.07
N ASP A 56 6.46 2.75 5.18
CA ASP A 56 5.65 1.93 6.11
C ASP A 56 5.35 2.63 7.44
N ASP A 57 5.92 3.81 7.68
CA ASP A 57 5.66 4.62 8.86
C ASP A 57 4.75 5.81 8.50
N PRO A 58 3.46 5.81 8.89
CA PRO A 58 2.55 6.92 8.64
C PRO A 58 2.91 8.19 9.44
N THR A 59 3.81 8.10 10.42
CA THR A 59 4.25 9.23 11.26
C THR A 59 5.40 10.02 10.65
N ASP A 60 6.21 9.42 9.76
CA ASP A 60 7.28 10.10 9.01
C ASP A 60 6.70 10.95 7.86
N ILE A 61 6.10 12.09 8.22
CA ILE A 61 5.41 13.02 7.31
C ILE A 61 6.31 13.46 6.18
N GLU A 62 7.50 13.94 6.53
CA GLU A 62 8.40 14.60 5.59
C GLU A 62 8.81 13.61 4.51
N THR A 63 9.18 12.38 4.90
CA THR A 63 9.52 11.32 3.94
C THR A 63 8.32 10.97 3.05
N LEU A 64 7.10 10.93 3.59
CA LEU A 64 5.90 10.59 2.81
C LEU A 64 5.54 11.67 1.78
N ASP A 65 5.57 12.94 2.17
CA ASP A 65 5.27 14.07 1.28
C ASP A 65 6.31 14.14 0.15
N ASP A 66 7.59 14.02 0.50
CA ASP A 66 8.70 13.92 -0.44
C ASP A 66 8.55 12.75 -1.42
N ALA A 67 8.09 11.59 -0.93
CA ALA A 67 7.88 10.41 -1.76
C ALA A 67 6.72 10.63 -2.75
N VAL A 68 5.61 11.22 -2.32
CA VAL A 68 4.46 11.51 -3.19
C VAL A 68 4.86 12.47 -4.30
N GLU A 69 5.55 13.57 -3.97
CA GLU A 69 6.01 14.55 -4.95
C GLU A 69 6.89 13.90 -6.02
N ARG A 70 7.92 13.17 -5.61
CA ARG A 70 8.84 12.50 -6.53
C ARG A 70 8.16 11.43 -7.37
N CYS A 71 7.22 10.67 -6.79
CA CYS A 71 6.47 9.68 -7.56
C CYS A 71 5.58 10.36 -8.60
N VAL A 72 4.96 11.50 -8.29
CA VAL A 72 4.14 12.27 -9.24
C VAL A 72 4.98 12.83 -10.38
N ASP A 73 6.18 13.32 -10.09
CA ASP A 73 7.10 13.78 -11.12
C ASP A 73 7.63 12.63 -11.99
N ALA A 74 7.93 11.47 -11.39
CA ALA A 74 8.28 10.26 -12.12
C ALA A 74 7.14 9.80 -13.04
N LEU A 75 5.89 9.79 -12.55
CA LEU A 75 4.70 9.47 -13.36
C LEU A 75 4.42 10.51 -14.45
N THR A 76 4.83 11.76 -14.25
CA THR A 76 4.72 12.79 -15.29
C THR A 76 5.77 12.58 -16.39
N ALA A 77 6.97 12.11 -16.03
CA ALA A 77 8.01 11.76 -16.98
C ALA A 77 7.65 10.48 -17.75
N ASP A 78 7.25 9.42 -17.05
CA ASP A 78 6.76 8.17 -17.64
C ASP A 78 5.52 7.65 -16.89
N PRO A 79 4.32 7.84 -17.45
CA PRO A 79 3.06 7.38 -16.87
C PRO A 79 2.95 5.87 -16.66
N GLN A 80 3.78 5.08 -17.34
CA GLN A 80 3.78 3.62 -17.25
C GLN A 80 4.95 3.08 -16.40
N CYS A 81 5.63 3.96 -15.64
CA CYS A 81 6.67 3.54 -14.72
C CYS A 81 6.09 2.75 -13.54
N VAL A 82 6.16 1.43 -13.61
CA VAL A 82 5.62 0.50 -12.59
C VAL A 82 6.15 0.79 -11.17
N PRO A 83 7.46 1.01 -10.95
CA PRO A 83 7.96 1.39 -9.63
C PRO A 83 7.35 2.70 -9.09
N ALA A 84 7.06 3.69 -9.95
CA ALA A 84 6.43 4.94 -9.53
C ALA A 84 4.97 4.72 -9.11
N LEU A 85 4.23 3.91 -9.89
CA LEU A 85 2.84 3.54 -9.57
C LEU A 85 2.75 2.82 -8.21
N ILE A 86 3.64 1.87 -7.97
CA ILE A 86 3.70 1.09 -6.71
C ILE A 86 4.01 2.00 -5.53
N LYS A 87 5.09 2.81 -5.62
CA LYS A 87 5.51 3.71 -4.54
C LYS A 87 4.44 4.77 -4.24
N ALA A 88 3.84 5.36 -5.27
CA ALA A 88 2.72 6.28 -5.09
C ALA A 88 1.52 5.59 -4.42
N GLY A 89 1.18 4.36 -4.84
CA GLY A 89 0.15 3.54 -4.19
C GLY A 89 0.43 3.33 -2.71
N HIS A 90 1.64 2.92 -2.35
CA HIS A 90 2.04 2.72 -0.95
C HIS A 90 2.00 4.01 -0.13
N ALA A 91 2.46 5.14 -0.67
CA ALA A 91 2.34 6.43 0.00
C ALA A 91 0.88 6.81 0.28
N LEU A 92 -0.02 6.56 -0.68
CA LEU A 92 -1.45 6.80 -0.51
C LEU A 92 -2.10 5.87 0.54
N ILE A 93 -1.59 4.65 0.70
CA ILE A 93 -2.00 3.77 1.80
C ILE A 93 -1.63 4.40 3.15
N GLN A 94 -0.43 4.97 3.29
CA GLN A 94 -0.04 5.64 4.53
C GLN A 94 -0.85 6.90 4.80
N TYR A 95 -1.16 7.69 3.77
CA TYR A 95 -2.09 8.81 3.88
C TYR A 95 -3.52 8.41 4.27
N ALA A 96 -3.90 7.15 4.09
CA ALA A 96 -5.18 6.65 4.59
C ALA A 96 -5.17 6.48 6.11
N TYR A 97 -4.02 6.33 6.77
CA TYR A 97 -3.95 6.10 8.21
C TYR A 97 -4.63 7.24 8.99
N VAL A 98 -5.44 6.85 9.99
CA VAL A 98 -6.11 7.76 10.91
C VAL A 98 -5.53 7.57 12.31
N GLU A 99 -5.78 6.40 12.89
CA GLU A 99 -5.37 6.00 14.25
C GLU A 99 -5.59 4.49 14.40
N ASP A 100 -4.84 3.79 15.27
CA ASP A 100 -5.15 2.42 15.74
C ASP A 100 -5.70 1.44 14.68
N TRP A 101 -4.96 1.22 13.58
CA TRP A 101 -5.36 0.34 12.47
C TRP A 101 -6.66 0.75 11.75
N VAL A 102 -7.06 2.01 11.89
CA VAL A 102 -8.15 2.64 11.18
C VAL A 102 -7.59 3.42 10.00
N TYR A 103 -8.12 3.10 8.82
CA TYR A 103 -7.73 3.73 7.57
C TYR A 103 -8.96 4.32 6.89
N HIS A 104 -8.81 5.52 6.35
CA HIS A 104 -9.86 6.18 5.60
C HIS A 104 -9.98 5.54 4.19
N PRO A 105 -11.19 5.22 3.72
CA PRO A 105 -11.37 4.47 2.46
C PRO A 105 -11.01 5.26 1.20
N ARG A 106 -11.09 6.60 1.24
CA ARG A 106 -10.83 7.44 0.06
C ARG A 106 -9.39 7.34 -0.47
N PRO A 107 -8.32 7.53 0.33
CA PRO A 107 -6.96 7.36 -0.18
C PRO A 107 -6.67 5.92 -0.59
N LEU A 108 -7.22 4.91 0.12
CA LEU A 108 -7.11 3.49 -0.28
C LEU A 108 -7.69 3.23 -1.67
N ARG A 109 -8.83 3.84 -2.02
CA ARG A 109 -9.42 3.71 -3.35
C ARG A 109 -8.52 4.27 -4.45
N ASP A 110 -7.83 5.37 -4.18
CA ASP A 110 -6.93 5.97 -5.16
C ASP A 110 -5.58 5.23 -5.23
N ALA A 111 -5.07 4.74 -4.10
CA ALA A 111 -3.94 3.82 -4.04
C ALA A 111 -4.20 2.58 -4.91
N ARG A 112 -5.38 1.97 -4.74
CA ARG A 112 -5.80 0.80 -5.51
C ARG A 112 -5.74 1.04 -7.02
N LYS A 113 -6.17 2.20 -7.54
CA LYS A 113 -6.10 2.50 -8.98
C LYS A 113 -4.68 2.48 -9.53
N LEU A 114 -3.72 3.02 -8.76
CA LEU A 114 -2.31 3.03 -9.15
C LEU A 114 -1.74 1.60 -9.16
N LEU A 115 -2.10 0.80 -8.15
CA LEU A 115 -1.62 -0.58 -7.99
C LEU A 115 -2.25 -1.54 -9.01
N ASP A 116 -3.55 -1.39 -9.29
CA ASP A 116 -4.25 -2.12 -10.36
C ASP A 116 -3.55 -1.82 -11.70
N ARG A 117 -3.23 -0.55 -11.99
CA ARG A 117 -2.48 -0.17 -13.19
C ARG A 117 -1.07 -0.79 -13.25
N ALA A 118 -0.38 -0.86 -12.11
CA ALA A 118 0.92 -1.50 -12.03
C ALA A 118 0.84 -3.00 -12.39
N LEU A 119 -0.20 -3.71 -11.92
CA LEU A 119 -0.43 -5.11 -12.26
C LEU A 119 -0.89 -5.33 -13.71
N GLU A 120 -1.63 -4.40 -14.29
CA GLU A 120 -1.96 -4.46 -15.73
C GLU A 120 -0.70 -4.42 -16.60
N LEU A 121 0.28 -3.61 -16.21
CA LEU A 121 1.54 -3.46 -16.93
C LEU A 121 2.51 -4.61 -16.66
N GLU A 122 2.58 -5.09 -15.41
CA GLU A 122 3.41 -6.21 -14.99
C GLU A 122 2.57 -7.23 -14.19
N PRO A 123 1.90 -8.17 -14.88
CA PRO A 123 1.15 -9.22 -14.22
C PRO A 123 2.05 -10.05 -13.30
N GLY A 124 1.65 -10.19 -12.04
CA GLY A 124 2.43 -10.93 -11.03
C GLY A 124 3.50 -10.10 -10.31
N ASN A 125 3.54 -8.78 -10.52
CA ASN A 125 4.40 -7.90 -9.73
C ASN A 125 4.02 -8.00 -8.23
N GLU A 126 4.93 -8.56 -7.44
CA GLU A 126 4.69 -8.91 -6.04
C GLU A 126 4.48 -7.71 -5.13
N PHE A 127 5.11 -6.57 -5.43
CA PHE A 127 4.95 -5.35 -4.65
C PHE A 127 3.59 -4.69 -4.94
N ALA A 128 3.14 -4.70 -6.20
CA ALA A 128 1.81 -4.22 -6.55
C ALA A 128 0.72 -5.09 -5.90
N LEU A 129 0.88 -6.41 -5.91
CA LEU A 129 -0.03 -7.36 -5.28
C LEU A 129 -0.05 -7.20 -3.75
N GLU A 130 1.10 -7.03 -3.10
CA GLU A 130 1.18 -6.70 -1.68
C GLU A 130 0.38 -5.42 -1.36
N GLY A 131 0.58 -4.36 -2.14
CA GLY A 131 -0.14 -3.10 -1.99
C GLY A 131 -1.66 -3.26 -2.14
N LEU A 132 -2.14 -4.08 -3.08
CA LEU A 132 -3.56 -4.36 -3.24
C LEU A 132 -4.14 -5.11 -2.04
N ILE A 133 -3.44 -6.13 -1.54
CA ILE A 133 -3.86 -6.86 -0.35
C ILE A 133 -3.98 -5.90 0.84
N ARG A 134 -2.99 -5.01 1.04
CA ARG A 134 -3.05 -3.95 2.06
C ARG A 134 -4.27 -3.05 1.86
N CYS A 135 -4.54 -2.59 0.64
CA CYS A 135 -5.71 -1.76 0.33
C CYS A 135 -7.01 -2.45 0.74
N GLU A 136 -7.20 -3.71 0.35
CA GLU A 136 -8.41 -4.47 0.65
C GLU A 136 -8.56 -4.72 2.15
N LEU A 137 -7.48 -5.13 2.83
CA LEU A 137 -7.48 -5.37 4.27
C LEU A 137 -7.81 -4.11 5.07
N PHE A 138 -7.14 -2.99 4.77
CA PHE A 138 -7.37 -1.73 5.48
C PHE A 138 -8.72 -1.09 5.15
N ALA A 139 -9.27 -1.37 3.95
CA ALA A 139 -10.64 -1.02 3.59
C ALA A 139 -11.69 -1.98 4.19
N ARG A 140 -11.27 -2.99 4.97
CA ARG A 140 -12.12 -4.03 5.58
C ARG A 140 -12.87 -4.88 4.54
N ARG A 141 -12.31 -4.99 3.33
CA ARG A 141 -12.79 -5.84 2.23
C ARG A 141 -12.09 -7.20 2.32
N PHE A 142 -12.49 -7.96 3.33
CA PHE A 142 -11.85 -9.23 3.68
C PHE A 142 -12.02 -10.30 2.60
N GLU A 143 -13.19 -10.40 1.97
CA GLU A 143 -13.41 -11.42 0.92
C GLU A 143 -12.41 -11.27 -0.25
N PRO A 144 -12.29 -10.09 -0.93
CA PRO A 144 -11.26 -9.89 -1.94
C PRO A 144 -9.82 -10.11 -1.46
N ALA A 145 -9.49 -9.65 -0.25
CA ALA A 145 -8.16 -9.91 0.32
C ALA A 145 -7.90 -11.42 0.52
N GLY A 146 -8.94 -12.17 0.86
CA GLY A 146 -8.89 -13.60 1.09
C GLY A 146 -8.64 -14.36 -0.21
N ASP A 147 -9.29 -13.93 -1.29
CA ASP A 147 -9.09 -14.49 -2.63
C ASP A 147 -7.64 -14.33 -3.08
N TYR A 148 -7.07 -13.12 -2.99
CA TYR A 148 -5.65 -12.90 -3.31
C TYR A 148 -4.72 -13.80 -2.48
N LEU A 149 -4.95 -13.90 -1.16
CA LEU A 149 -4.11 -14.72 -0.29
C LEU A 149 -4.23 -16.22 -0.59
N ASN A 150 -5.43 -16.69 -0.95
CA ASN A 150 -5.65 -18.07 -1.34
C ASN A 150 -4.98 -18.37 -2.69
N ASP A 151 -5.07 -17.46 -3.65
CA ASP A 151 -4.40 -17.59 -4.95
C ASP A 151 -2.88 -17.67 -4.79
N ILE A 152 -2.28 -16.80 -3.97
CA ILE A 152 -0.84 -16.86 -3.67
C ILE A 152 -0.49 -18.21 -3.06
N LYS A 153 -1.26 -18.67 -2.06
CA LYS A 153 -1.03 -19.95 -1.39
C LYS A 153 -1.09 -21.13 -2.36
N ASN A 154 -2.08 -21.14 -3.27
CA ASN A 154 -2.29 -22.23 -4.23
C ASN A 154 -1.19 -22.27 -5.31
N ASN A 155 -0.65 -21.12 -5.68
CA ASN A 155 0.41 -21.02 -6.68
C ASN A 155 1.82 -21.21 -6.10
N GLY A 156 1.97 -21.24 -4.78
CA GLY A 156 3.24 -21.53 -4.09
C GLY A 156 4.34 -20.47 -4.26
N ALA A 157 4.00 -19.32 -4.84
CA ALA A 157 4.89 -18.17 -4.99
C ALA A 157 4.67 -17.15 -3.87
N LEU A 158 5.56 -16.16 -3.74
CA LEU A 158 5.37 -14.97 -2.88
C LEU A 158 5.12 -15.27 -1.39
N THR A 159 5.92 -16.18 -0.81
CA THR A 159 5.82 -16.60 0.61
C THR A 159 5.78 -15.43 1.58
N TYR A 160 6.60 -14.39 1.35
CA TYR A 160 6.57 -13.16 2.14
C TYR A 160 5.21 -12.46 2.08
N VAL A 161 4.70 -12.18 0.87
CA VAL A 161 3.44 -11.44 0.66
C VAL A 161 2.26 -12.17 1.30
N HIS A 162 2.20 -13.49 1.14
CA HIS A 162 1.17 -14.31 1.79
C HIS A 162 1.26 -14.23 3.32
N ALA A 163 2.45 -14.45 3.90
CA ALA A 163 2.62 -14.42 5.34
C ALA A 163 2.33 -13.04 5.93
N PHE A 164 2.82 -11.98 5.30
CA PHE A 164 2.60 -10.61 5.74
C PHE A 164 1.11 -10.23 5.67
N GLY A 165 0.44 -10.54 4.55
CA GLY A 165 -0.99 -10.28 4.40
C GLY A 165 -1.86 -11.07 5.39
N ARG A 166 -1.47 -12.31 5.73
CA ARG A 166 -2.12 -13.08 6.81
C ARG A 166 -1.90 -12.45 8.18
N GLY A 167 -0.70 -11.96 8.46
CA GLY A 167 -0.41 -11.22 9.69
C GLY A 167 -1.34 -10.01 9.85
N LEU A 168 -1.43 -9.18 8.81
CA LEU A 168 -2.35 -8.04 8.78
C LEU A 168 -3.82 -8.46 8.94
N TRP A 169 -4.24 -9.54 8.28
CA TRP A 169 -5.60 -10.07 8.45
C TRP A 169 -5.92 -10.39 9.91
N PHE A 170 -5.06 -11.17 10.57
CA PHE A 170 -5.29 -11.57 11.96
C PHE A 170 -5.20 -10.39 12.93
N ALA A 171 -4.27 -9.45 12.69
CA ALA A 171 -4.18 -8.20 13.43
C ALA A 171 -5.48 -7.40 13.35
N LEU A 172 -6.04 -7.25 12.15
CA LEU A 172 -7.31 -6.53 11.93
C LEU A 172 -8.52 -7.21 12.58
N HIS A 173 -8.42 -8.50 12.89
CA HIS A 173 -9.40 -9.29 13.65
C HIS A 173 -9.03 -9.42 15.15
N GLN A 174 -8.03 -8.66 15.62
CA GLN A 174 -7.56 -8.63 17.01
C GLN A 174 -7.04 -9.98 17.52
N ASN A 175 -6.62 -10.88 16.61
CA ASN A 175 -5.98 -12.14 16.96
C ASN A 175 -4.46 -11.97 16.93
N TRP A 176 -3.96 -11.18 17.89
CA TRP A 176 -2.57 -10.70 17.91
C TRP A 176 -1.54 -11.81 17.96
N LYS A 177 -1.77 -12.86 18.76
CA LYS A 177 -0.86 -14.00 18.86
C LYS A 177 -0.67 -14.71 17.51
N VAL A 178 -1.78 -14.94 16.79
CA VAL A 178 -1.69 -15.57 15.46
C VAL A 178 -1.10 -14.61 14.44
N ALA A 179 -1.39 -13.31 14.54
CA ALA A 179 -0.78 -12.29 13.70
C ALA A 179 0.75 -12.27 13.86
N GLU A 180 1.24 -12.33 15.10
CA GLU A 180 2.66 -12.38 15.45
C GLU A 180 3.36 -13.59 14.80
N ASP A 181 2.77 -14.77 14.88
CA ASP A 181 3.29 -15.97 14.23
C ASP A 181 3.43 -15.80 12.70
N TRP A 182 2.49 -15.09 12.08
CA TRP A 182 2.52 -14.80 10.64
C TRP A 182 3.54 -13.73 10.27
N PHE A 183 3.68 -12.66 11.04
CA PHE A 183 4.71 -11.65 10.81
C PHE A 183 6.12 -12.24 11.02
N ASN A 184 6.30 -13.12 12.00
CA ASN A 184 7.55 -13.88 12.16
C ASN A 184 7.86 -14.76 10.94
N GLN A 185 6.85 -15.40 10.35
CA GLN A 185 7.03 -16.14 9.10
C GLN A 185 7.40 -15.22 7.94
N ALA A 186 6.77 -14.05 7.83
CA ALA A 186 7.09 -13.05 6.80
C ALA A 186 8.56 -12.60 6.93
N ALA A 187 9.01 -12.23 8.13
CA ALA A 187 10.39 -11.80 8.37
C ALA A 187 11.44 -12.86 7.99
N LYS A 188 11.11 -14.15 8.15
CA LYS A 188 11.96 -15.29 7.75
C LYS A 188 11.90 -15.59 6.25
N ALA A 189 10.81 -15.23 5.58
CA ALA A 189 10.55 -15.53 4.18
C ALA A 189 11.20 -14.53 3.20
N THR A 190 11.92 -13.53 3.70
CA THR A 190 12.54 -12.48 2.88
C THR A 190 14.00 -12.25 3.26
N GLU A 191 14.84 -12.02 2.26
CA GLU A 191 16.21 -11.52 2.44
C GLU A 191 16.28 -9.99 2.44
N ASP A 192 15.28 -9.34 1.83
CA ASP A 192 15.14 -7.89 1.74
C ASP A 192 15.03 -7.27 3.14
N PRO A 193 16.01 -6.45 3.55
CA PRO A 193 16.02 -5.80 4.86
C PRO A 193 14.78 -4.94 5.13
N GLU A 194 14.18 -4.36 4.11
CA GLU A 194 13.05 -3.44 4.27
C GLU A 194 11.76 -4.21 4.52
N ARG A 195 11.48 -5.23 3.72
CA ARG A 195 10.38 -6.18 3.97
C ARG A 195 10.53 -6.87 5.31
N ARG A 196 11.77 -7.24 5.68
CA ARG A 196 12.04 -7.77 7.02
C ARG A 196 11.70 -6.72 8.08
N GLY A 197 12.16 -5.48 7.92
CA GLY A 197 11.85 -4.37 8.80
C GLY A 197 10.35 -4.14 8.95
N ALA A 198 9.61 -4.11 7.85
CA ALA A 198 8.15 -3.95 7.84
C ALA A 198 7.44 -5.07 8.62
N ALA A 199 7.85 -6.34 8.41
CA ALA A 199 7.32 -7.45 9.18
C ALA A 199 7.64 -7.33 10.67
N LEU A 200 8.86 -6.91 11.03
CA LEU A 200 9.30 -6.75 12.42
C LEU A 200 8.64 -5.56 13.13
N VAL A 201 8.37 -4.45 12.45
CA VAL A 201 7.64 -3.30 13.04
C VAL A 201 6.25 -3.73 13.49
N ASN A 202 5.60 -4.61 12.73
CA ASN A 202 4.28 -5.14 13.07
C ASN A 202 4.30 -6.22 14.18
N LEU A 203 5.49 -6.63 14.65
CA LEU A 203 5.65 -7.46 15.86
C LEU A 203 5.76 -6.62 17.16
N GLY A 204 5.69 -5.29 17.09
CA GLY A 204 5.92 -4.39 18.22
C GLY A 204 4.89 -3.25 18.32
N LEU A 205 3.58 -3.46 18.50
CA LEU A 205 2.93 -4.18 19.61
C LEU A 205 3.83 -4.89 20.62
#